data_AF-A0A3B0VDX1-F1
#
_entry.id   AF-A0A3B0VDX1-F1
#
_cell.length_a   1.000
_cell.length_b   1.000
_cell.length_c   1.000
_cell.angle_alpha   90.00
_cell.angle_beta   90.00
_cell.angle_gamma   90.00
#
_symmetry.space_group_name_H-M   'P 1'
#
loop_
_entity.id
_entity.type
_entity.pdbx_description
1 polymer ?
#
loop_
_entity_poly.entity_id
_entity_poly.type
_entity_poly.pdbx_seq_one_letter_code
_entity_poly.pdbx_strand_id
1 'polypeptide(L)'
;MAEGFAKTLALQGANISVMSAGTGASGIVNGDTIRVMKEAGIDISANTSDRLTDELIAASDIVVTLGCCCASELCPCNYKGVTLDWEVEDPMGQPWEVMQRVRDDIEDRVRRLVEGL
;
A
#
# COMPACT_ATOMS: atom_id res chain seq x y z
N MET A 1 -3.61 0.40 3.70
CA MET A 1 -3.61 1.88 3.80
C MET A 1 -3.22 2.51 2.46
N ALA A 2 -2.01 2.25 1.95
CA ALA A 2 -1.50 2.86 0.71
C ALA A 2 -2.45 2.72 -0.49
N GLU A 3 -2.98 1.52 -0.75
CA GLU A 3 -3.95 1.29 -1.82
C GLU A 3 -5.19 2.19 -1.72
N GLY A 4 -5.71 2.38 -0.50
CA GLY A 4 -6.89 3.22 -0.26
C GLY A 4 -6.63 4.67 -0.65
N PHE A 5 -5.49 5.23 -0.24
CA PHE A 5 -5.09 6.58 -0.64
C PHE A 5 -4.89 6.69 -2.16
N ALA A 6 -4.14 5.76 -2.75
CA ALA A 6 -3.81 5.80 -4.17
C ALA A 6 -5.07 5.67 -5.05
N LYS A 7 -6.03 4.81 -4.67
CA LYS A 7 -7.33 4.73 -5.35
C LYS A 7 -8.13 6.03 -5.27
N THR A 8 -8.18 6.66 -4.10
CA THR A 8 -8.85 7.96 -3.95
C THR A 8 -8.24 9.03 -4.84
N LEU A 9 -6.91 9.07 -4.95
CA LEU A 9 -6.22 10.01 -5.84
C LEU A 9 -6.41 9.65 -7.33
N ALA A 10 -6.44 8.36 -7.68
CA ALA A 10 -6.73 7.91 -9.05
C ALA A 10 -8.11 8.39 -9.53
N LEU A 11 -9.11 8.34 -8.66
CA LEU A 11 -10.46 8.85 -8.94
C LEU A 11 -10.48 10.37 -9.22
N GLN A 12 -9.46 11.12 -8.80
CA GLN A 12 -9.34 12.56 -9.05
C GLN A 12 -8.71 12.89 -10.42
N GLY A 13 -8.44 11.87 -11.26
CA GLY A 13 -8.06 12.05 -12.66
C GLY A 13 -6.69 11.49 -13.04
N ALA A 14 -5.97 10.84 -12.12
CA ALA A 14 -4.77 10.10 -12.47
C ALA A 14 -5.16 8.78 -13.15
N ASN A 15 -4.66 8.53 -14.37
CA ASN A 15 -4.90 7.30 -15.11
C ASN A 15 -4.02 6.16 -14.59
N ILE A 16 -4.24 5.78 -13.33
CA ILE A 16 -3.45 4.75 -12.63
C ILE A 16 -4.37 3.62 -12.15
N SER A 17 -3.89 2.39 -12.28
CA SER A 17 -4.50 1.20 -11.66
C SER A 17 -3.71 0.85 -10.41
N VAL A 18 -4.42 0.57 -9.32
CA VAL A 18 -3.81 0.35 -8.00
C VAL A 18 -4.27 -1.00 -7.45
N MET A 19 -3.31 -1.80 -7.04
CA MET A 19 -3.50 -3.07 -6.35
C MET A 19 -2.57 -3.17 -5.15
N SER A 20 -2.93 -3.97 -4.15
CA SER A 20 -2.03 -4.32 -3.05
C SER A 20 -2.04 -5.81 -2.77
N ALA A 21 -0.92 -6.32 -2.30
CA ALA A 21 -0.78 -7.71 -1.92
C ALA A 21 0.29 -7.86 -0.82
N GLY A 22 0.18 -8.92 -0.02
CA GLY A 22 1.09 -9.21 1.08
C GLY A 22 1.55 -10.66 1.11
N THR A 23 2.71 -10.91 1.73
CA THR A 23 3.25 -12.25 1.95
C THR A 23 2.45 -13.02 3.02
N GLY A 24 1.94 -12.32 4.03
CA GLY A 24 1.09 -12.85 5.11
C GLY A 24 -0.40 -12.60 4.91
N ALA A 25 -0.92 -12.76 3.70
CA ALA A 25 -2.31 -12.45 3.37
C ALA A 25 -3.32 -13.28 4.19
N SER A 26 -4.18 -12.60 4.95
CA SER A 26 -5.22 -13.21 5.77
C SER A 26 -6.59 -13.29 5.06
N GLY A 27 -6.70 -12.76 3.84
CA GLY A 27 -7.95 -12.61 3.09
C GLY A 27 -8.84 -11.43 3.54
N ILE A 28 -8.70 -10.95 4.78
CA ILE A 28 -9.55 -9.90 5.36
C ILE A 28 -8.68 -8.76 5.89
N VAL A 29 -9.08 -7.52 5.60
CA VAL A 29 -8.41 -6.33 6.13
C VAL A 29 -8.62 -6.23 7.64
N ASN A 30 -7.57 -5.91 8.39
CA ASN A 30 -7.64 -5.73 9.83
C ASN A 30 -8.62 -4.59 10.21
N GLY A 31 -9.49 -4.83 11.20
CA GLY A 31 -10.49 -3.88 11.66
C GLY A 31 -9.92 -2.55 12.16
N ASP A 32 -8.76 -2.57 12.81
CA ASP A 32 -8.07 -1.36 13.27
C ASP A 32 -7.60 -0.51 12.08
N THR A 33 -7.09 -1.15 11.03
CA THR A 33 -6.72 -0.50 9.77
C THR A 33 -7.94 0.13 9.08
N ILE A 34 -9.09 -0.54 9.09
CA ILE A 34 -10.34 0.03 8.56
C ILE A 34 -10.72 1.28 9.37
N ARG A 35 -10.65 1.18 10.70
CA ARG A 35 -11.03 2.27 11.59
C ARG A 35 -10.14 3.50 11.42
N VAL A 36 -8.82 3.34 11.34
CA VAL A 36 -7.90 4.47 11.19
C VAL A 36 -8.02 5.14 9.82
N MET A 37 -8.31 4.37 8.77
CA MET A 37 -8.53 4.92 7.43
C MET A 37 -9.87 5.68 7.34
N LYS A 38 -10.90 5.22 8.06
CA LYS A 38 -12.19 5.93 8.16
C LYS A 38 -12.04 7.30 8.80
N GLU A 39 -11.14 7.48 9.75
CA GLU A 39 -10.82 8.81 10.32
C GLU A 39 -10.28 9.78 9.26
N ALA A 40 -9.54 9.27 8.25
CA ALA A 40 -9.08 10.05 7.10
C ALA A 40 -10.12 10.12 5.97
N GLY A 41 -11.37 9.67 6.19
CA GLY A 41 -12.45 9.71 5.22
C GLY A 41 -12.38 8.64 4.13
N ILE A 42 -11.54 7.61 4.29
CA ILE A 42 -11.38 6.54 3.31
C ILE A 42 -11.91 5.23 3.88
N ASP A 43 -12.95 4.67 3.25
CA ASP A 43 -13.46 3.36 3.62
C ASP A 43 -12.77 2.26 2.81
N ILE A 44 -11.96 1.44 3.49
CA ILE A 44 -11.31 0.26 2.91
C ILE A 44 -11.98 -1.05 3.34
N SER A 45 -13.19 -1.01 3.93
CA SER A 45 -13.86 -2.23 4.42
C SER A 45 -14.23 -3.22 3.32
N ALA A 46 -14.29 -2.76 2.07
CA ALA A 46 -14.55 -3.59 0.89
C ALA A 46 -13.26 -4.14 0.24
N ASN A 47 -12.08 -3.73 0.73
CA ASN A 47 -10.82 -4.26 0.23
C ASN A 47 -10.56 -5.66 0.79
N THR A 48 -9.71 -6.41 0.11
CA THR A 48 -9.26 -7.75 0.51
C THR A 48 -7.77 -7.72 0.81
N SER A 49 -7.33 -8.68 1.63
CA SER A 49 -5.90 -8.94 1.82
C SER A 49 -5.48 -10.04 0.85
N ASP A 50 -4.97 -9.64 -0.32
CA ASP A 50 -4.59 -10.58 -1.37
C ASP A 50 -3.13 -11.06 -1.20
N ARG A 51 -2.87 -12.29 -1.63
CA ARG A 51 -1.54 -12.89 -1.55
C ARG A 51 -0.65 -12.36 -2.67
N LEU A 52 0.58 -11.98 -2.32
CA LEU A 52 1.58 -11.57 -3.30
C LEU A 52 1.94 -12.75 -4.22
N THR A 53 1.88 -12.51 -5.53
CA THR A 53 2.30 -13.47 -6.56
C THR A 53 3.20 -12.79 -7.59
N ASP A 54 4.04 -13.57 -8.25
CA ASP A 54 4.97 -13.07 -9.27
C ASP A 54 4.22 -12.43 -10.45
N GLU A 55 3.02 -12.92 -10.77
CA GLU A 55 2.19 -12.35 -11.84
C GLU A 55 1.72 -10.93 -11.52
N LEU A 56 1.35 -10.65 -10.26
CA LEU A 56 0.95 -9.31 -9.83
C LEU A 56 2.13 -8.33 -9.94
N ILE A 57 3.31 -8.79 -9.54
CA ILE A 57 4.55 -8.00 -9.65
C ILE A 57 4.87 -7.73 -11.13
N ALA A 58 4.88 -8.77 -11.96
CA ALA A 58 5.19 -8.66 -13.38
C ALA A 58 4.20 -7.77 -14.17
N ALA A 59 2.95 -7.67 -13.71
CA ALA A 59 1.93 -6.81 -14.31
C ALA A 59 2.02 -5.33 -13.87
N SER A 60 2.87 -5.00 -12.89
CA SER A 60 2.95 -3.66 -12.31
C SER A 60 4.10 -2.84 -12.91
N ASP A 61 3.84 -1.61 -13.35
CA ASP A 61 4.91 -0.70 -13.80
C ASP A 61 5.76 -0.17 -12.65
N ILE A 62 5.15 -0.03 -11.46
CA ILE A 62 5.78 0.43 -10.23
C ILE A 62 5.40 -0.51 -9.09
N VAL A 63 6.39 -1.01 -8.37
CA VAL A 63 6.21 -1.84 -7.16
C VAL A 63 6.72 -1.06 -5.96
N VAL A 64 5.84 -0.84 -4.99
CA VAL A 64 6.16 -0.16 -3.73
C VAL A 64 6.12 -1.17 -2.59
N THR A 65 7.20 -1.29 -1.84
CA THR A 65 7.25 -2.12 -0.62
C THR A 65 7.08 -1.25 0.63
N LEU A 66 6.45 -1.83 1.65
CA LEU A 66 6.23 -1.19 2.95
C LEU A 66 6.92 -2.02 4.04
N GLY A 67 8.08 -1.55 4.50
CA GLY A 67 8.70 -1.89 5.80
C GLY A 67 9.13 -3.33 6.13
N CYS A 68 8.73 -4.37 5.39
CA CYS A 68 8.99 -5.77 5.79
C CYS A 68 10.06 -6.49 4.95
N CYS A 69 10.13 -6.24 3.66
CA CYS A 69 11.15 -6.80 2.75
C CYS A 69 11.51 -5.77 1.67
N CYS A 70 12.75 -5.79 1.20
CA CYS A 70 13.14 -4.92 0.08
C CYS A 70 12.48 -5.41 -1.22
N ALA A 71 12.19 -4.49 -2.13
CA ALA A 71 11.65 -4.80 -3.44
C ALA A 71 12.58 -5.73 -4.22
N SER A 72 13.89 -5.63 -4.00
CA SER A 72 14.89 -6.54 -4.57
C SER A 72 14.76 -7.99 -4.11
N GLU A 73 14.13 -8.25 -2.97
CA GLU A 73 13.91 -9.62 -2.47
C GLU A 73 12.57 -10.20 -2.94
N LEU A 74 11.59 -9.33 -3.20
CA LEU A 74 10.25 -9.73 -3.63
C LEU A 74 10.11 -9.78 -5.16
N CYS A 75 10.84 -8.94 -5.89
CA CYS A 75 10.70 -8.83 -7.33
C CYS A 75 11.46 -9.97 -8.06
N PRO A 76 10.82 -10.67 -9.00
CA PRO A 76 11.50 -11.62 -9.88
C PRO A 76 12.68 -10.98 -10.63
N CYS A 77 13.74 -11.73 -10.91
CA CYS A 77 14.95 -11.22 -11.59
C CYS A 77 14.68 -10.61 -12.98
N ASN A 78 13.55 -10.94 -13.62
CA ASN A 78 13.13 -10.42 -14.91
C ASN A 78 12.22 -9.18 -14.81
N TYR A 79 11.91 -8.70 -13.60
CA TYR A 79 11.15 -7.48 -13.41
C TYR A 79 11.94 -6.26 -13.93
N LYS A 80 11.27 -5.41 -14.71
CA LYS A 80 11.89 -4.24 -15.37
C LYS A 80 11.24 -2.91 -14.98
N GLY A 81 10.20 -2.96 -14.13
CA GLY A 81 9.53 -1.76 -13.67
C GLY A 81 10.32 -1.04 -12.57
N VAL A 82 9.73 0.02 -12.04
CA VAL A 82 10.35 0.83 -10.98
C VAL A 82 10.03 0.21 -9.63
N THR A 83 11.05 -0.02 -8.82
CA THR A 83 10.90 -0.46 -7.44
C THR A 83 11.14 0.69 -6.48
N LEU A 84 10.23 0.89 -5.54
CA LEU A 84 10.36 1.87 -4.45
C LEU A 84 10.26 1.15 -3.11
N ASP A 85 11.22 1.44 -2.24
CA ASP A 85 11.23 0.91 -0.87
C ASP A 85 10.85 2.02 0.10
N TRP A 86 9.67 1.91 0.73
CA TRP A 86 9.28 2.82 1.79
C TRP A 86 9.51 2.17 3.15
N GLU A 87 10.48 2.73 3.86
CA GLU A 87 10.67 2.46 5.28
C GLU A 87 9.51 3.10 6.06
N VAL A 88 8.52 2.27 6.35
CA VAL A 88 7.34 2.60 7.14
C VAL A 88 7.29 1.64 8.32
N GLU A 89 7.08 2.20 9.51
CA GLU A 89 6.93 1.41 10.74
C GLU A 89 5.68 0.53 10.66
N ASP A 90 5.76 -0.72 11.12
CA ASP A 90 4.58 -1.60 11.21
C ASP A 90 3.69 -1.18 12.40
N PRO A 91 2.46 -0.70 12.15
CA PRO A 91 1.58 -0.24 13.21
C PRO A 91 0.85 -1.38 13.94
N MET A 92 0.99 -2.64 13.49
CA MET A 92 0.30 -3.78 14.11
C MET A 92 0.71 -3.97 15.57
N GLY A 93 -0.27 -3.97 16.48
CA GLY A 93 -0.04 -4.16 17.92
C GLY A 93 0.57 -2.95 18.65
N GLN A 94 0.79 -1.85 17.95
CA GLN A 94 1.28 -0.59 18.51
C GLN A 94 0.13 0.27 19.07
N PRO A 95 0.42 1.32 19.87
CA PRO A 95 -0.57 2.31 20.29
C PRO A 95 -1.30 2.97 19.11
N TRP A 96 -2.54 3.42 19.33
CA TRP A 96 -3.39 4.01 18.29
C TRP A 96 -2.74 5.22 17.59
N GLU A 97 -1.98 6.01 18.35
CA GLU A 97 -1.26 7.18 17.86
C GLU A 97 -0.18 6.81 16.83
N VAL A 98 0.43 5.62 16.96
CA VAL A 98 1.38 5.10 15.97
C VAL A 98 0.65 4.74 14.68
N MET A 99 -0.51 4.10 14.79
CA MET A 99 -1.32 3.75 13.63
C MET A 99 -1.79 4.99 12.85
N GLN A 100 -2.16 6.06 13.54
CA GLN A 100 -2.49 7.35 12.92
C GLN A 100 -1.26 7.99 12.25
N ARG A 101 -0.11 8.00 12.92
CA ARG A 101 1.13 8.55 12.34
C ARG A 101 1.56 7.80 11.08
N VAL A 102 1.52 6.48 11.11
CA VAL A 102 1.84 5.63 9.96
C VAL A 102 0.87 5.87 8.81
N ARG A 103 -0.43 6.00 9.10
CA ARG A 103 -1.42 6.37 8.09
C ARG A 103 -1.04 7.69 7.40
N ASP A 104 -0.73 8.72 8.18
CA ASP A 104 -0.43 10.05 7.65
C ASP A 104 0.89 10.05 6.83
N ASP A 105 1.92 9.32 7.28
CA ASP A 105 3.17 9.15 6.50
C ASP A 105 2.90 8.43 5.16
N ILE A 106 2.07 7.38 5.17
CA ILE A 106 1.68 6.68 3.94
C ILE A 106 0.91 7.62 3.01
N GLU A 107 0.00 8.44 3.53
CA GLU A 107 -0.76 9.41 2.72
C GLU A 107 0.18 10.36 1.98
N ASP A 108 1.12 10.98 2.70
CA ASP A 108 2.06 11.94 2.13
C ASP A 108 2.95 11.31 1.05
N ARG A 109 3.42 10.08 1.27
CA ARG A 109 4.25 9.36 0.30
C ARG A 109 3.47 8.97 -0.94
N VAL A 110 2.24 8.48 -0.78
CA VAL A 110 1.36 8.15 -1.90
C VAL A 110 1.04 9.40 -2.72
N ARG A 111 0.74 10.52 -2.06
CA ARG A 111 0.48 11.79 -2.73
C ARG A 111 1.67 12.24 -3.58
N ARG A 112 2.88 12.27 -2.99
CA ARG A 112 4.12 12.63 -3.71
C ARG A 112 4.41 11.70 -4.88
N LEU A 113 4.16 10.40 -4.71
CA LEU A 113 4.34 9.44 -5.80
C LEU A 113 3.39 9.76 -6.95
N VAL A 114 2.09 9.90 -6.67
CA VAL A 114 1.06 10.15 -7.71
C VAL A 114 1.25 11.50 -8.39
N GLU A 115 1.64 12.55 -7.65
CA GLU A 115 1.97 13.87 -8.24
C GLU A 115 3.22 13.84 -9.13
N GLY A 116 4.10 12.85 -8.94
CA GLY A 116 5.31 12.65 -9.74
C GLY A 116 5.13 11.76 -10.96
N LEU A 117 3.93 11.17 -11.17
CA LEU A 117 3.58 10.36 -12.35
C LEU A 117 3.07 11.24 -13.49
#